data_AF-A0A6C0KAN9-F1
#
_entry.id   AF-A0A6C0KAN9-F1
#
_cell.length_a   1.000
_cell.length_b   1.000
_cell.length_c   1.000
_cell.angle_alpha   90.00
_cell.angle_beta   90.00
_cell.angle_gamma   90.00
#
_symmetry.space_group_name_H-M   'P 1'
#
loop_
_entity.id
_entity.type
_entity.pdbx_description
1 polymer ?
#
loop_
_entity_poly.entity_id
_entity_poly.type
_entity_poly.pdbx_seq_one_letter_code
_entity_poly.pdbx_strand_id
1 'polypeptide(L)'
;MNPLLSLEAFKMQTGGRIVGEGIDGCVFAEPAWPCEGSKDYQHIPLSRDGRYVSKIVPMSDTEDEYLRAAEHLLGPLASTFIAKLEGSCAPANSKNPPKLADKGAFMASRSSLAAWTEKDQACESLKQTLKEGKTISEGTHKIYFIQRYPITVGEWLTLHKNDPYKLIIRQIVHATPVFLTGLQKFYQNLNEQVFHIDLHVGNLFIRTQADKSLQLGVSDFGHCLLNNQVSNELPKYLTEYIQRYEFYSGYSQVPLEARLLNYCYQKKLDGADPRTLVTTWQNDREISMKIVGSKDTLLVNLYWYLKTLLEKPLFLEMVTELQSLCKTLRAHADKPVLILSKKQSFILQFILSRYLSFSPINALVEGMMGLKAEKPFQKEVEQIAIQVLGYQQRLTLAPDTGIKPFIRFLSRLLCVPYIQKVPLEQALKTVMEADMSHLFLESV
;
A
#
# COMPACT_ATOMS: atom_id res chain seq x y z
N MET A 1 31.63 1.41 -11.60
CA MET A 1 31.17 1.94 -10.29
C MET A 1 29.74 1.46 -10.08
N ASN A 2 29.41 0.96 -8.89
CA ASN A 2 28.08 0.44 -8.58
C ASN A 2 27.10 1.62 -8.47
N PRO A 3 26.05 1.74 -9.30
CA PRO A 3 25.10 2.86 -9.24
C PRO A 3 24.44 3.01 -7.86
N LEU A 4 24.25 1.88 -7.16
CA LEU A 4 23.72 1.82 -5.79
C LEU A 4 24.64 2.51 -4.77
N LEU A 5 25.96 2.30 -4.86
CA LEU A 5 26.93 3.01 -4.02
C LEU A 5 26.96 4.51 -4.32
N SER A 6 26.65 4.91 -5.56
CA SER A 6 26.60 6.32 -5.93
C SER A 6 25.36 7.04 -5.38
N LEU A 7 24.23 6.34 -5.20
CA LEU A 7 23.01 6.92 -4.64
C LEU A 7 23.08 7.05 -3.12
N GLU A 8 23.64 6.04 -2.43
CA GLU A 8 23.96 6.12 -1.01
C GLU A 8 24.99 7.22 -0.75
N ALA A 9 26.04 7.30 -1.58
CA ALA A 9 27.04 8.37 -1.48
C ALA A 9 26.47 9.76 -1.81
N PHE A 10 25.55 9.88 -2.77
CA PHE A 10 24.94 11.18 -3.14
C PHE A 10 23.94 11.66 -2.08
N LYS A 11 23.13 10.78 -1.47
CA LYS A 11 22.28 11.14 -0.31
C LYS A 11 23.11 11.40 0.96
N MET A 12 24.28 10.77 1.13
CA MET A 12 25.21 11.02 2.24
C MET A 12 25.98 12.34 2.12
N GLN A 13 26.19 12.86 0.90
CA GLN A 13 27.06 14.03 0.66
C GLN A 13 26.38 15.41 0.88
N THR A 14 25.06 15.49 1.05
CA THR A 14 24.35 16.77 1.25
C THR A 14 24.07 17.14 2.71
N GLY A 15 24.52 16.34 3.70
CA GLY A 15 24.24 16.61 5.13
C GLY A 15 22.76 16.48 5.51
N GLY A 16 21.97 15.75 4.70
CA GLY A 16 20.53 15.56 4.87
C GLY A 16 20.19 14.63 6.03
N ARG A 17 19.95 15.20 7.22
CA ARG A 17 19.44 14.45 8.38
C ARG A 17 17.94 14.21 8.34
N ILE A 18 17.19 14.94 7.51
CA ILE A 18 15.77 14.70 7.22
C ILE A 18 15.72 14.14 5.79
N VAL A 19 15.11 12.98 5.62
CA VAL A 19 14.99 12.28 4.32
C VAL A 19 13.62 12.47 3.67
N GLY A 20 12.65 13.03 4.40
CA GLY A 20 11.34 13.42 3.88
C GLY A 20 10.22 13.27 4.90
N GLU A 21 8.99 13.31 4.39
CA GLU A 21 7.74 13.02 5.08
C GLU A 21 7.43 11.51 5.01
N GLY A 22 7.10 10.91 6.15
CA GLY A 22 6.16 9.79 6.16
C GLY A 22 4.76 10.37 6.41
N ILE A 23 3.71 9.70 5.95
CA ILE A 23 2.32 10.21 5.92
C ILE A 23 1.92 11.01 7.19
N ASP A 24 2.37 10.56 8.37
CA ASP A 24 2.06 11.16 9.67
C ASP A 24 3.28 11.61 10.50
N GLY A 25 4.48 11.68 9.92
CA GLY A 25 5.70 11.97 10.70
C GLY A 25 6.91 12.45 9.93
N CYS A 26 7.77 13.21 10.62
CA CYS A 26 9.02 13.68 10.05
C CYS A 26 10.11 12.59 10.14
N VAL A 27 10.69 12.20 9.00
CA VAL A 27 11.64 11.09 8.91
C VAL A 27 13.07 11.62 8.82
N PHE A 28 13.91 11.13 9.72
CA PHE A 28 15.32 11.43 9.80
C PHE A 28 16.16 10.27 9.25
N ALA A 29 17.22 10.60 8.51
CA ALA A 29 18.05 9.68 7.71
C ALA A 29 18.77 8.60 8.52
N GLU A 30 18.87 8.83 9.83
CA GLU A 30 19.54 8.01 10.83
C GLU A 30 18.68 8.03 12.11
N PRO A 31 19.02 7.24 13.15
CA PRO A 31 18.49 7.37 14.52
C PRO A 31 18.92 8.69 15.20
N ALA A 32 18.90 9.79 14.45
CA ALA A 32 19.56 11.05 14.76
C ALA A 32 18.85 11.84 15.86
N TRP A 33 17.60 11.52 16.17
CA TRP A 33 16.89 12.06 17.33
C TRP A 33 16.88 11.03 18.48
N PRO A 34 17.57 11.32 19.59
CA PRO A 34 17.66 10.37 20.71
C PRO A 34 16.39 10.36 21.56
N CYS A 35 16.24 9.30 22.35
CA CYS A 35 15.25 9.23 23.42
C CYS A 35 15.59 10.14 24.60
N GLU A 36 14.59 10.46 25.42
CA GLU A 36 14.85 11.07 26.72
C GLU A 36 15.80 10.22 27.58
N GLY A 37 16.78 10.86 28.21
CA GLY A 37 17.92 10.16 28.82
C GLY A 37 17.63 9.45 30.15
N SER A 38 16.41 9.56 30.68
CA SER A 38 16.01 9.00 31.98
C SER A 38 15.68 7.50 31.94
N LYS A 39 15.50 6.90 30.75
CA LYS A 39 15.12 5.49 30.58
C LYS A 39 16.13 4.75 29.70
N ASP A 40 16.52 3.57 30.13
CA ASP A 40 17.30 2.63 29.32
C ASP A 40 16.36 1.87 28.40
N TYR A 41 16.41 2.19 27.10
CA TYR A 41 15.67 1.46 26.08
C TYR A 41 16.58 0.39 25.47
N GLN A 42 16.29 -0.88 25.75
CA GLN A 42 17.16 -2.01 25.38
C GLN A 42 17.23 -2.31 23.87
N HIS A 43 16.31 -1.76 23.07
CA HIS A 43 16.13 -2.10 21.65
C HIS A 43 16.29 -0.92 20.69
N ILE A 44 17.04 0.12 21.07
CA ILE A 44 17.17 1.32 20.24
C ILE A 44 18.53 1.36 19.53
N PRO A 45 18.54 1.49 18.19
CA PRO A 45 19.78 1.63 17.43
C PRO A 45 20.59 2.86 17.85
N LEU A 46 21.92 2.78 17.68
CA LEU A 46 22.81 3.90 17.96
C LEU A 46 22.54 5.08 17.00
N SER A 47 22.77 6.31 17.46
CA SER A 47 22.45 7.56 16.75
C SER A 47 23.13 7.78 15.39
N ARG A 48 24.04 6.89 14.99
CA ARG A 48 24.78 6.90 13.70
C ARG A 48 24.64 5.59 12.92
N ASP A 49 23.76 4.69 13.36
CA ASP A 49 23.54 3.43 12.67
C ASP A 49 22.68 3.66 11.43
N GLY A 50 23.34 3.88 10.29
CA GLY A 50 22.69 4.16 9.00
C GLY A 50 21.81 3.03 8.47
N ARG A 51 21.75 1.88 9.15
CA ARG A 51 20.79 0.80 8.85
C ARG A 51 19.37 1.14 9.26
N TYR A 52 19.17 2.21 10.01
CA TYR A 52 17.88 2.61 10.57
C TYR A 52 17.57 4.08 10.27
N VAL A 53 16.29 4.40 10.24
CA VAL A 53 15.77 5.77 10.21
C VAL A 53 15.02 6.04 11.51
N SER A 54 14.86 7.31 11.86
CA SER A 54 13.94 7.69 12.94
C SER A 54 12.76 8.51 12.41
N LYS A 55 11.54 8.20 12.85
CA LYS A 55 10.31 8.93 12.47
C LYS A 55 9.69 9.49 13.74
N ILE A 56 9.52 10.81 13.84
CA ILE A 56 8.83 11.45 14.96
C ILE A 56 7.37 11.67 14.57
N VAL A 57 6.46 11.16 15.40
CA VAL A 57 5.01 11.19 15.17
C VAL A 57 4.25 11.65 16.43
N PRO A 58 3.00 12.11 16.29
CA PRO A 58 2.11 12.33 17.43
C PRO A 58 1.86 11.03 18.22
N MET A 59 1.55 11.13 19.52
CA MET A 59 1.19 9.96 20.34
C MET A 59 -0.05 9.19 19.84
N SER A 60 -0.95 9.86 19.10
CA SER A 60 -2.15 9.26 18.50
C SER A 60 -1.87 8.41 17.27
N ASP A 61 -0.66 8.50 16.70
CA ASP A 61 -0.24 7.64 15.60
C ASP A 61 -0.23 6.17 16.08
N THR A 62 -0.66 5.25 15.23
CA THR A 62 -0.81 3.81 15.56
C THR A 62 0.04 2.92 14.66
N GLU A 63 0.94 3.49 13.86
CA GLU A 63 1.78 2.74 12.92
C GLU A 63 2.62 1.65 13.61
N ASP A 64 3.07 1.89 14.84
CA ASP A 64 3.83 0.90 15.61
C ASP A 64 3.01 -0.33 15.98
N GLU A 65 1.69 -0.20 16.20
CA GLU A 65 0.81 -1.34 16.42
C GLU A 65 0.71 -2.21 15.15
N TYR A 66 0.55 -1.57 13.99
CA TYR A 66 0.47 -2.27 12.70
C TYR A 66 1.79 -2.95 12.34
N LEU A 67 2.93 -2.28 12.54
CA LEU A 67 4.26 -2.83 12.29
C LEU A 67 4.57 -4.03 13.21
N ARG A 68 4.20 -3.97 14.49
CA ARG A 68 4.38 -5.09 15.43
C ARG A 68 3.52 -6.28 15.03
N ALA A 69 2.26 -6.07 14.67
CA ALA A 69 1.39 -7.13 14.18
C ALA A 69 1.92 -7.74 12.87
N ALA A 70 2.36 -6.91 11.92
CA ALA A 70 2.96 -7.37 10.68
C ALA A 70 4.24 -8.20 10.91
N GLU A 71 5.11 -7.76 11.81
CA GLU A 71 6.30 -8.51 12.21
C GLU A 71 5.93 -9.88 12.82
N HIS A 72 4.96 -9.90 13.73
CA HIS A 72 4.49 -11.13 14.37
C HIS A 72 3.95 -12.13 13.34
N LEU A 73 3.12 -11.67 12.39
CA LEU A 73 2.55 -12.51 11.32
C LEU A 73 3.61 -13.08 10.36
N LEU A 74 4.68 -12.32 10.10
CA LEU A 74 5.78 -12.75 9.24
C LEU A 74 6.81 -13.62 9.97
N GLY A 75 6.93 -13.47 11.28
CA GLY A 75 7.91 -14.17 12.11
C GLY A 75 9.34 -13.94 11.59
N PRO A 76 10.15 -15.01 11.37
CA PRO A 76 11.52 -14.88 10.86
C PRO A 76 11.66 -14.15 9.52
N LEU A 77 10.56 -14.02 8.76
CA LEU A 77 10.55 -13.36 7.45
C LEU A 77 10.31 -11.85 7.54
N ALA A 78 10.07 -11.29 8.73
CA ALA A 78 9.76 -9.87 8.89
C ALA A 78 10.81 -8.96 8.27
N SER A 79 12.09 -9.20 8.60
CA SER A 79 13.20 -8.41 8.06
C SER A 79 13.31 -8.49 6.54
N THR A 80 12.73 -9.51 5.89
CA THR A 80 12.72 -9.66 4.43
C THR A 80 11.62 -8.82 3.78
N PHE A 81 10.42 -8.82 4.34
CA PHE A 81 9.24 -8.27 3.67
C PHE A 81 8.81 -6.89 4.16
N ILE A 82 9.26 -6.45 5.35
CA ILE A 82 8.87 -5.14 5.89
C ILE A 82 10.08 -4.30 6.31
N ALA A 83 9.88 -2.99 6.31
CA ALA A 83 10.74 -2.06 7.02
C ALA A 83 10.43 -2.17 8.52
N LYS A 84 11.12 -3.11 9.20
CA LYS A 84 10.80 -3.51 10.57
C LYS A 84 10.94 -2.36 11.59
N LEU A 85 10.03 -2.29 12.56
CA LEU A 85 10.17 -1.47 13.76
C LEU A 85 11.15 -2.13 14.74
N GLU A 86 12.25 -1.47 15.09
CA GLU A 86 13.14 -1.96 16.16
C GLU A 86 12.73 -1.49 17.55
N GLY A 87 12.17 -0.29 17.63
CA GLY A 87 11.79 0.27 18.92
C GLY A 87 11.05 1.58 18.80
N SER A 88 10.42 1.95 19.91
CA SER A 88 9.80 3.25 20.08
C SER A 88 10.14 3.82 21.46
N CYS A 89 10.22 5.15 21.56
CA CYS A 89 10.46 5.84 22.82
C CYS A 89 9.88 7.26 22.81
N ALA A 90 9.92 7.93 23.97
CA ALA A 90 9.65 9.36 24.06
C ALA A 90 10.84 10.16 23.48
N PRO A 91 10.62 11.18 22.64
CA PRO A 91 11.70 11.97 22.06
C PRO A 91 12.36 12.85 23.12
N ALA A 92 13.68 12.97 23.06
CA ALA A 92 14.40 13.92 23.88
C ALA A 92 13.96 15.37 23.58
N ASN A 93 13.98 16.22 24.60
CA ASN A 93 13.61 17.63 24.49
C ASN A 93 14.42 18.49 25.48
N SER A 94 14.15 19.80 25.53
CA SER A 94 14.89 20.71 26.42
C SER A 94 14.62 20.48 27.92
N LYS A 95 13.49 19.89 28.31
CA LYS A 95 13.15 19.58 29.71
C LYS A 95 13.67 18.20 30.13
N ASN A 96 13.51 17.20 29.27
CA ASN A 96 14.05 15.85 29.42
C ASN A 96 15.15 15.65 28.36
N PRO A 97 16.38 16.12 28.63
CA PRO A 97 17.47 16.04 27.66
C PRO A 97 17.88 14.58 27.41
N PRO A 98 18.53 14.30 26.27
CA PRO A 98 19.10 12.98 26.04
C PRO A 98 20.30 12.73 26.97
N LYS A 99 20.79 11.50 27.00
CA LYS A 99 22.06 11.18 27.65
C LYS A 99 23.19 12.02 27.07
N LEU A 100 24.23 12.25 27.88
CA LEU A 100 25.37 13.09 27.50
C LEU A 100 26.01 12.68 26.16
N ALA A 101 26.10 11.36 25.91
CA ALA A 101 26.66 10.79 24.69
C ALA A 101 25.91 11.21 23.41
N ASP A 102 24.60 11.45 23.50
CA ASP A 102 23.75 11.76 22.34
C ASP A 102 23.41 13.25 22.18
N LYS A 103 23.92 14.11 23.09
CA LYS A 103 23.65 15.56 23.06
C LYS A 103 24.06 16.21 21.74
N GLY A 104 25.18 15.78 21.15
CA GLY A 104 25.64 16.30 19.86
C GLY A 104 24.71 15.94 18.69
N ALA A 105 24.20 14.70 18.67
CA ALA A 105 23.23 14.26 17.68
C ALA A 105 21.94 15.07 17.78
N PHE A 106 21.40 15.19 18.99
CA PHE A 106 20.21 16.00 19.29
C PHE A 106 20.32 17.46 18.81
N MET A 107 21.41 18.14 19.17
CA MET A 107 21.59 19.55 18.79
C MET A 107 21.59 19.74 17.28
N ALA A 108 22.31 18.89 16.55
CA ALA A 108 22.40 19.02 15.11
C ALA A 108 21.10 18.58 14.40
N SER A 109 20.38 17.58 14.89
CA SER A 109 19.07 17.19 14.33
C SER A 109 18.01 18.27 14.54
N ARG A 110 18.01 18.92 15.71
CA ARG A 110 17.17 20.09 15.98
C ARG A 110 17.49 21.25 15.04
N SER A 111 18.78 21.53 14.79
CA SER A 111 19.20 22.55 13.83
C SER A 111 18.77 22.22 12.41
N SER A 112 18.89 20.96 11.96
CA SER A 112 18.41 20.51 10.65
C SER A 112 16.91 20.72 10.48
N LEU A 113 16.10 20.35 11.48
CA LEU A 113 14.65 20.56 11.43
C LEU A 113 14.27 22.05 11.42
N ALA A 114 14.99 22.89 12.17
CA ALA A 114 14.79 24.34 12.13
C ALA A 114 15.11 24.94 10.75
N ALA A 115 16.10 24.39 10.06
CA ALA A 115 16.54 24.78 8.72
C ALA A 115 15.73 24.13 7.59
N TRP A 116 14.80 23.21 7.87
CA TRP A 116 13.96 22.57 6.84
C TRP A 116 13.11 23.61 6.11
N THR A 117 13.23 23.68 4.79
CA THR A 117 12.54 24.69 3.94
C THR A 117 11.52 24.10 2.99
N GLU A 118 11.48 22.78 2.83
CA GLU A 118 10.47 22.11 2.01
C GLU A 118 9.10 22.18 2.70
N LYS A 119 8.03 22.34 1.91
CA LYS A 119 6.66 22.52 2.40
C LYS A 119 6.00 21.17 2.72
N ASP A 120 6.58 20.44 3.66
CA ASP A 120 6.06 19.14 4.09
C ASP A 120 5.25 19.29 5.38
N GLN A 121 4.03 18.74 5.40
CA GLN A 121 3.04 19.04 6.43
C GLN A 121 3.48 18.52 7.81
N ALA A 122 3.99 17.29 7.88
CA ALA A 122 4.41 16.69 9.14
C ALA A 122 5.69 17.31 9.72
N CYS A 123 6.73 17.53 8.90
CA CYS A 123 7.96 18.18 9.35
C CYS A 123 7.74 19.66 9.71
N GLU A 124 6.88 20.38 8.99
CA GLU A 124 6.53 21.77 9.30
C GLU A 124 5.73 21.87 10.60
N SER A 125 4.76 20.97 10.83
CA SER A 125 4.01 20.88 12.09
C SER A 125 4.92 20.59 13.29
N LEU A 126 5.84 19.64 13.15
CA LEU A 126 6.83 19.33 14.19
C LEU A 126 7.77 20.53 14.45
N LYS A 127 8.22 21.19 13.38
CA LYS A 127 9.03 22.42 13.45
C LYS A 127 8.29 23.55 14.18
N GLN A 128 7.01 23.75 13.88
CA GLN A 128 6.18 24.75 14.55
C GLN A 128 5.99 24.42 16.04
N THR A 129 5.71 23.16 16.36
CA THR A 129 5.60 22.68 17.75
C THR A 129 6.86 23.00 18.55
N LEU A 130 8.04 22.78 17.97
CA LEU A 130 9.32 23.13 18.60
C LEU A 130 9.56 24.64 18.70
N LYS A 131 9.15 25.43 17.70
CA LYS A 131 9.26 26.91 17.73
C LYS A 131 8.38 27.54 18.80
N GLU A 132 7.19 27.01 19.03
CA GLU A 132 6.24 27.48 20.04
C GLU A 132 6.65 27.12 21.48
N GLY A 133 7.80 26.46 21.68
CA GLY A 133 8.26 26.00 22.99
C GLY A 133 7.41 24.87 23.57
N LYS A 134 6.49 24.30 22.78
CA LYS A 134 5.71 23.12 23.17
C LYS A 134 6.64 21.92 23.27
N THR A 135 6.40 21.12 24.30
CA THR A 135 7.30 20.01 24.62
C THR A 135 6.89 18.78 23.79
N ILE A 136 7.77 18.30 22.91
CA ILE A 136 7.63 16.98 22.25
C ILE A 136 8.03 15.84 23.20
N SER A 137 7.61 15.94 24.47
CA SER A 137 7.93 15.01 25.55
C SER A 137 6.93 13.85 25.62
N GLU A 138 7.11 13.00 26.63
CA GLU A 138 6.13 12.03 27.09
C GLU A 138 4.71 12.63 27.09
N GLY A 139 3.80 11.96 26.37
CA GLY A 139 2.39 12.35 26.24
C GLY A 139 2.01 13.18 25.01
N THR A 140 2.97 13.71 24.22
CA THR A 140 2.63 14.46 22.99
C THR A 140 3.14 13.79 21.72
N HIS A 141 4.37 13.28 21.73
CA HIS A 141 5.00 12.62 20.59
C HIS A 141 5.72 11.35 21.02
N LYS A 142 5.94 10.48 20.04
CA LYS A 142 6.83 9.32 20.12
C LYS A 142 7.74 9.31 18.90
N ILE A 143 8.86 8.61 19.04
CA ILE A 143 9.79 8.33 17.95
C ILE A 143 9.79 6.85 17.64
N TYR A 144 9.76 6.51 16.36
CA TYR A 144 9.96 5.17 15.84
C TYR A 144 11.36 5.02 15.29
N PHE A 145 11.99 3.88 15.55
CA PHE A 145 13.24 3.48 14.91
C PHE A 145 12.93 2.35 13.94
N ILE A 146 13.03 2.63 12.65
CA ILE A 146 12.56 1.74 11.59
C ILE A 146 13.76 1.30 10.75
N GLN A 147 13.82 0.03 10.37
CA GLN A 147 14.84 -0.50 9.48
C GLN A 147 14.78 0.23 8.14
N ARG A 148 15.91 0.79 7.72
CA ARG A 148 16.05 1.45 6.43
C ARG A 148 15.96 0.42 5.31
N TYR A 149 15.21 0.76 4.27
CA TYR A 149 15.25 0.04 2.99
C TYR A 149 16.04 0.85 1.95
N PRO A 150 16.67 0.19 0.95
CA PRO A 150 17.58 0.89 0.04
C PRO A 150 16.88 1.88 -0.89
N ILE A 151 15.76 1.45 -1.48
CA ILE A 151 15.07 2.18 -2.54
C ILE A 151 13.63 1.68 -2.71
N THR A 152 12.72 2.58 -3.05
CA THR A 152 11.35 2.22 -3.45
C THR A 152 11.33 1.64 -4.87
N VAL A 153 10.27 0.91 -5.24
CA VAL A 153 10.08 0.43 -6.62
C VAL A 153 10.04 1.61 -7.59
N GLY A 154 9.34 2.69 -7.25
CA GLY A 154 9.21 3.87 -8.10
C GLY A 154 10.55 4.56 -8.37
N GLU A 155 11.37 4.75 -7.32
CA GLU A 155 12.74 5.27 -7.47
C GLU A 155 13.61 4.31 -8.29
N TRP A 156 13.54 2.99 -8.02
CA TRP A 156 14.32 1.99 -8.72
C TRP A 156 14.02 1.96 -10.23
N LEU A 157 12.74 1.95 -10.61
CA LEU A 157 12.32 2.02 -12.02
C LEU A 157 12.79 3.31 -12.69
N THR A 158 12.83 4.43 -11.96
CA THR A 158 13.33 5.71 -12.48
C THR A 158 14.83 5.66 -12.78
N LEU A 159 15.61 5.01 -11.91
CA LEU A 159 17.05 4.80 -12.14
C LEU A 159 17.30 3.88 -13.35
N HIS A 160 16.50 2.84 -13.49
CA HIS A 160 16.63 1.83 -14.54
C HIS A 160 15.81 2.16 -15.81
N LYS A 161 15.33 3.40 -15.97
CA LYS A 161 14.45 3.81 -17.10
C LYS A 161 15.07 3.64 -18.49
N ASN A 162 16.41 3.59 -18.56
CA ASN A 162 17.17 3.44 -19.81
C ASN A 162 17.73 2.02 -19.99
N ASP A 163 17.56 1.14 -18.99
CA ASP A 163 18.00 -0.25 -19.10
C ASP A 163 17.03 -1.02 -20.02
N PRO A 164 17.45 -2.18 -20.56
CA PRO A 164 16.56 -3.01 -21.37
C PRO A 164 15.30 -3.39 -20.58
N TYR A 165 14.14 -2.85 -20.95
CA TYR A 165 12.89 -3.01 -20.20
C TYR A 165 12.52 -4.48 -19.93
N LYS A 166 12.81 -5.39 -20.88
CA LYS A 166 12.57 -6.84 -20.71
C LYS A 166 13.37 -7.45 -19.57
N LEU A 167 14.59 -6.97 -19.34
CA LEU A 167 15.43 -7.43 -18.22
C LEU A 167 14.82 -7.00 -16.88
N ILE A 168 14.39 -5.74 -16.80
CA ILE A 168 13.75 -5.16 -15.62
C ILE A 168 12.47 -5.92 -15.27
N ILE A 169 11.59 -6.14 -16.26
CA ILE A 169 10.35 -6.89 -16.06
C ILE A 169 10.64 -8.32 -15.61
N ARG A 170 11.61 -9.01 -16.22
CA ARG A 170 11.98 -10.39 -15.84
C ARG A 170 12.44 -10.49 -14.39
N GLN A 171 13.20 -9.52 -13.90
CA GLN A 171 13.65 -9.49 -12.51
C GLN A 171 12.47 -9.33 -11.54
N ILE A 172 11.53 -8.43 -11.85
CA ILE A 172 10.32 -8.26 -11.04
C ILE A 172 9.47 -9.54 -11.08
N VAL A 173 9.23 -10.13 -12.27
CA VAL A 173 8.50 -11.42 -12.42
C VAL A 173 9.08 -12.49 -11.50
N HIS A 174 10.41 -12.61 -11.44
CA HIS A 174 11.08 -13.62 -10.62
C HIS A 174 10.91 -13.37 -9.11
N ALA A 175 10.85 -12.11 -8.68
CA ALA A 175 10.69 -11.73 -7.27
C ALA A 175 9.23 -11.84 -6.77
N THR A 176 8.26 -11.70 -7.68
CA THR A 176 6.82 -11.61 -7.35
C THR A 176 6.26 -12.81 -6.57
N PRO A 177 6.54 -14.08 -6.89
CA PRO A 177 5.93 -15.21 -6.18
C PRO A 177 6.21 -15.19 -4.67
N VAL A 178 7.49 -15.01 -4.29
CA VAL A 178 7.91 -14.97 -2.88
C VAL A 178 7.30 -13.76 -2.17
N PHE A 179 7.22 -12.62 -2.88
CA PHE A 179 6.56 -11.42 -2.36
C PHE A 179 5.08 -11.64 -2.06
N LEU A 180 4.35 -12.27 -2.97
CA LEU A 180 2.95 -12.63 -2.77
C LEU A 180 2.77 -13.54 -1.56
N THR A 181 3.62 -14.58 -1.38
CA THR A 181 3.58 -15.42 -0.17
C THR A 181 3.70 -14.61 1.11
N GLY A 182 4.57 -13.59 1.13
CA GLY A 182 4.73 -12.68 2.27
C GLY A 182 3.46 -11.89 2.56
N LEU A 183 2.86 -11.26 1.54
CA LEU A 183 1.65 -10.45 1.70
C LEU A 183 0.43 -11.26 2.14
N GLN A 184 0.33 -12.53 1.73
CA GLN A 184 -0.77 -13.40 2.13
C GLN A 184 -0.82 -13.66 3.64
N LYS A 185 0.35 -13.72 4.29
CA LYS A 185 0.43 -13.93 5.75
C LYS A 185 -0.27 -12.84 6.53
N PHE A 186 -0.36 -11.63 5.99
CA PHE A 186 -1.02 -10.52 6.66
C PHE A 186 -2.54 -10.67 6.80
N TYR A 187 -3.21 -11.41 5.92
CA TYR A 187 -4.67 -11.51 5.96
C TYR A 187 -5.21 -12.95 6.12
N GLN A 188 -4.38 -13.98 5.92
CA GLN A 188 -4.81 -15.38 6.04
C GLN A 188 -4.81 -15.92 7.48
N ASN A 189 -4.22 -15.21 8.44
CA ASN A 189 -4.30 -15.60 9.84
C ASN A 189 -5.66 -15.18 10.42
N LEU A 190 -6.46 -16.15 10.86
CA LEU A 190 -7.83 -15.92 11.35
C LEU A 190 -7.88 -15.19 12.71
N ASN A 191 -6.79 -15.19 13.48
CA ASN A 191 -6.74 -14.57 14.80
C ASN A 191 -6.21 -13.13 14.76
N GLU A 192 -5.46 -12.78 13.72
CA GLU A 192 -4.85 -11.48 13.56
C GLU A 192 -4.62 -11.19 12.07
N GLN A 193 -5.18 -10.07 11.60
CA GLN A 193 -5.06 -9.62 10.22
C GLN A 193 -4.61 -8.16 10.18
N VAL A 194 -3.67 -7.85 9.31
CA VAL A 194 -3.22 -6.49 9.01
C VAL A 194 -3.53 -6.22 7.54
N PHE A 195 -4.30 -5.16 7.26
CA PHE A 195 -4.65 -4.77 5.90
C PHE A 195 -3.97 -3.46 5.54
N HIS A 196 -2.95 -3.53 4.68
CA HIS A 196 -2.26 -2.34 4.17
C HIS A 196 -3.00 -1.81 2.93
N ILE A 197 -3.64 -0.64 3.05
CA ILE A 197 -4.55 -0.14 2.01
C ILE A 197 -3.94 0.93 1.09
N ASP A 198 -2.65 1.25 1.29
CA ASP A 198 -1.93 2.21 0.46
C ASP A 198 -0.65 1.64 -0.20
N LEU A 199 -0.76 0.47 -0.83
CA LEU A 199 0.37 -0.18 -1.53
C LEU A 199 0.54 0.32 -2.97
N HIS A 200 1.13 1.51 -3.14
CA HIS A 200 1.60 2.03 -4.43
C HIS A 200 3.14 1.90 -4.57
N VAL A 201 3.70 2.21 -5.74
CA VAL A 201 5.15 2.03 -6.02
C VAL A 201 6.11 2.80 -5.10
N GLY A 202 5.60 3.75 -4.30
CA GLY A 202 6.37 4.47 -3.28
C GLY A 202 6.43 3.71 -1.94
N ASN A 203 5.43 2.87 -1.67
CA ASN A 203 5.34 2.06 -0.45
C ASN A 203 5.76 0.60 -0.68
N LEU A 204 6.20 0.28 -1.90
CA LEU A 204 6.88 -0.97 -2.24
C LEU A 204 8.39 -0.68 -2.31
N PHE A 205 9.22 -1.49 -1.65
CA PHE A 205 10.67 -1.36 -1.71
C PHE A 205 11.35 -2.55 -2.40
N ILE A 206 12.56 -2.31 -2.89
CA ILE A 206 13.43 -3.32 -3.49
C ILE A 206 14.73 -3.46 -2.68
N ARG A 207 15.17 -4.70 -2.50
CA ARG A 207 16.52 -5.05 -2.05
C ARG A 207 17.19 -5.94 -3.09
N THR A 208 18.35 -5.51 -3.57
CA THR A 208 19.19 -6.33 -4.44
C THR A 208 20.03 -7.26 -3.57
N GLN A 209 19.89 -8.56 -3.80
CA GLN A 209 20.64 -9.60 -3.10
C GLN A 209 22.07 -9.72 -3.66
N ALA A 210 22.93 -10.47 -2.96
CA ALA A 210 24.33 -10.67 -3.36
C ALA A 210 24.47 -11.32 -4.76
N ASP A 211 23.52 -12.16 -5.15
CA ASP A 211 23.43 -12.80 -6.46
C ASP A 211 22.76 -11.91 -7.53
N LYS A 212 22.47 -10.65 -7.21
CA LYS A 212 21.73 -9.67 -8.03
C LYS A 212 20.26 -10.00 -8.27
N SER A 213 19.70 -10.98 -7.56
CA SER A 213 18.25 -11.17 -7.53
C SER A 213 17.56 -10.03 -6.78
N LEU A 214 16.30 -9.78 -7.09
CA LEU A 214 15.49 -8.78 -6.40
C LEU A 214 14.65 -9.44 -5.32
N GLN A 215 14.54 -8.74 -4.19
CA GLN A 215 13.57 -9.01 -3.13
C GLN A 215 12.67 -7.79 -3.00
N LEU A 216 11.35 -8.03 -3.00
CA LEU A 216 10.33 -7.01 -2.83
C LEU A 216 9.82 -7.03 -1.39
N GLY A 217 9.46 -5.86 -0.88
CA GLY A 217 8.81 -5.70 0.42
C GLY A 217 7.93 -4.45 0.47
N VAL A 218 7.32 -4.21 1.63
CA VAL A 218 6.39 -3.10 1.87
C VAL A 218 6.86 -2.21 3.02
N SER A 219 6.58 -0.92 2.89
CA SER A 219 6.89 0.11 3.88
C SER A 219 5.69 1.03 4.08
N ASP A 220 5.80 1.91 5.08
CA ASP A 220 4.82 2.94 5.42
C ASP A 220 3.45 2.39 5.86
N PHE A 221 3.41 1.93 7.11
CA PHE A 221 2.22 1.29 7.67
C PHE A 221 1.20 2.30 8.22
N GLY A 222 1.37 3.61 7.95
CA GLY A 222 0.47 4.67 8.44
C GLY A 222 -0.98 4.53 7.95
N HIS A 223 -1.20 3.81 6.85
CA HIS A 223 -2.53 3.48 6.34
C HIS A 223 -2.77 1.96 6.34
N CYS A 224 -2.88 1.42 7.56
CA CYS A 224 -3.25 0.04 7.81
C CYS A 224 -4.52 -0.07 8.66
N LEU A 225 -5.11 -1.27 8.64
CA LEU A 225 -6.19 -1.66 9.53
C LEU A 225 -5.84 -2.97 10.20
N LEU A 226 -6.07 -3.05 11.50
CA LEU A 226 -5.87 -4.24 12.32
C LEU A 226 -7.21 -4.90 12.67
N ASN A 227 -7.29 -6.20 12.48
CA ASN A 227 -8.42 -7.00 12.93
C ASN A 227 -7.90 -8.21 13.73
N ASN A 228 -8.12 -8.19 15.04
CA ASN A 228 -7.76 -9.26 15.97
C ASN A 228 -8.77 -9.31 17.13
N GLN A 229 -8.46 -10.08 18.19
CA GLN A 229 -9.37 -10.22 19.34
C GLN A 229 -9.56 -8.92 20.15
N VAL A 230 -8.62 -7.97 20.06
CA VAL A 230 -8.59 -6.73 20.86
C VAL A 230 -9.08 -5.53 20.05
N SER A 231 -8.78 -5.50 18.75
CA SER A 231 -9.09 -4.40 17.83
C SER A 231 -9.83 -4.93 16.60
N ASN A 232 -10.98 -4.33 16.29
CA ASN A 232 -11.72 -4.61 15.05
C ASN A 232 -11.88 -3.30 14.27
N GLU A 233 -10.94 -3.06 13.35
CA GLU A 233 -10.89 -1.82 12.60
C GLU A 233 -11.57 -1.90 11.24
N LEU A 234 -12.23 -3.02 10.92
CA LEU A 234 -13.00 -3.14 9.67
C LEU A 234 -14.01 -1.97 9.52
N PRO A 235 -14.80 -1.59 10.55
CA PRO A 235 -15.70 -0.45 10.42
C PRO A 235 -14.98 0.89 10.18
N LYS A 236 -13.74 1.06 10.68
CA LYS A 236 -12.94 2.28 10.45
C LYS A 236 -12.69 2.49 8.96
N TYR A 237 -12.49 1.41 8.18
CA TYR A 237 -12.38 1.53 6.72
C TYR A 237 -13.56 2.27 6.10
N LEU A 238 -14.78 1.96 6.55
CA LEU A 238 -15.99 2.57 6.01
C LEU A 238 -16.11 4.04 6.40
N THR A 239 -15.87 4.36 7.67
CA THR A 239 -16.08 5.72 8.22
C THR A 239 -14.93 6.67 7.92
N GLU A 240 -13.70 6.18 7.83
CA GLU A 240 -12.51 7.01 7.64
C GLU A 240 -12.08 7.06 6.18
N TYR A 241 -12.27 5.96 5.43
CA TYR A 241 -11.85 5.89 4.03
C TYR A 241 -13.06 6.11 3.12
N ILE A 242 -14.02 5.17 3.08
CA ILE A 242 -15.14 5.22 2.14
C ILE A 242 -15.99 6.49 2.27
N GLN A 243 -16.28 6.93 3.49
CA GLN A 243 -17.11 8.11 3.74
C GLN A 243 -16.39 9.43 3.43
N ARG A 244 -15.10 9.55 3.74
CA ARG A 244 -14.39 10.84 3.74
C ARG A 244 -13.75 11.20 2.40
N TYR A 245 -13.25 10.23 1.64
CA TYR A 245 -12.50 10.53 0.42
C TYR A 245 -13.29 10.15 -0.83
N GLU A 246 -13.58 11.14 -1.66
CA GLU A 246 -14.38 11.00 -2.88
C GLU A 246 -13.61 10.35 -4.05
N PHE A 247 -12.28 10.25 -3.96
CA PHE A 247 -11.40 10.05 -5.12
C PHE A 247 -10.73 8.67 -5.23
N TYR A 248 -11.18 7.65 -4.50
CA TYR A 248 -10.58 6.30 -4.58
C TYR A 248 -10.65 5.67 -5.98
N SER A 249 -11.53 6.14 -6.85
CA SER A 249 -11.76 5.56 -8.18
C SER A 249 -10.58 5.68 -9.15
N GLY A 250 -9.68 6.66 -8.96
CA GLY A 250 -8.58 6.96 -9.88
C GLY A 250 -7.22 6.34 -9.52
N TYR A 251 -7.09 5.76 -8.33
CA TYR A 251 -5.82 5.27 -7.80
C TYR A 251 -5.63 3.78 -8.14
N SER A 252 -4.48 3.43 -8.72
CA SER A 252 -4.20 2.06 -9.16
C SER A 252 -4.15 1.04 -8.02
N GLN A 253 -3.80 1.49 -6.81
CA GLN A 253 -3.79 0.64 -5.61
C GLN A 253 -5.19 0.34 -5.04
N VAL A 254 -6.27 0.88 -5.62
CA VAL A 254 -7.64 0.64 -5.14
C VAL A 254 -8.29 -0.49 -5.95
N PRO A 255 -8.79 -1.58 -5.33
CA PRO A 255 -9.46 -2.67 -6.02
C PRO A 255 -10.87 -2.29 -6.52
N LEU A 256 -11.40 -3.03 -7.50
CA LEU A 256 -12.70 -2.75 -8.15
C LEU A 256 -13.83 -2.56 -7.13
N GLU A 257 -13.93 -3.49 -6.18
CA GLU A 257 -14.99 -3.55 -5.20
C GLU A 257 -14.98 -2.31 -4.30
N ALA A 258 -13.80 -1.85 -3.88
CA ALA A 258 -13.63 -0.62 -3.11
C ALA A 258 -14.03 0.62 -3.93
N ARG A 259 -13.70 0.67 -5.23
CA ARG A 259 -14.11 1.78 -6.12
C ARG A 259 -15.63 1.84 -6.27
N LEU A 260 -16.28 0.68 -6.48
CA LEU A 260 -17.73 0.59 -6.58
C LEU A 260 -18.41 0.94 -5.25
N LEU A 261 -17.86 0.50 -4.12
CA LEU A 261 -18.35 0.83 -2.77
C LEU A 261 -18.29 2.34 -2.50
N ASN A 262 -17.15 2.96 -2.76
CA ASN A 262 -16.98 4.40 -2.62
C ASN A 262 -17.90 5.16 -3.57
N TYR A 263 -17.96 4.78 -4.85
CA TYR A 263 -18.85 5.43 -5.82
C TYR A 263 -20.34 5.31 -5.42
N CYS A 264 -20.77 4.13 -4.96
CA CYS A 264 -22.11 3.90 -4.43
C CYS A 264 -22.44 4.87 -3.29
N TYR A 265 -21.51 5.01 -2.34
CA TYR A 265 -21.66 5.90 -1.20
C TYR A 265 -21.63 7.39 -1.59
N GLN A 266 -20.79 7.80 -2.53
CA GLN A 266 -20.73 9.22 -2.91
C GLN A 266 -21.94 9.63 -3.75
N LYS A 267 -22.36 8.80 -4.72
CA LYS A 267 -23.47 9.11 -5.63
C LYS A 267 -24.86 8.67 -5.13
N LYS A 268 -24.98 8.13 -3.91
CA LYS A 268 -26.26 7.72 -3.29
C LYS A 268 -27.03 6.66 -4.09
N LEU A 269 -26.29 5.66 -4.58
CA LEU A 269 -26.82 4.57 -5.41
C LEU A 269 -27.10 3.28 -4.61
N ASP A 270 -27.19 3.38 -3.28
CA ASP A 270 -27.44 2.23 -2.42
C ASP A 270 -28.85 1.64 -2.56
N GLY A 271 -29.81 2.41 -3.09
CA GLY A 271 -31.16 1.94 -3.44
C GLY A 271 -31.37 1.52 -4.91
N ALA A 272 -30.36 1.67 -5.78
CA ALA A 272 -30.49 1.39 -7.21
C ALA A 272 -30.43 -0.12 -7.52
N ASP A 273 -30.88 -0.53 -8.71
CA ASP A 273 -30.59 -1.87 -9.23
C ASP A 273 -29.06 -2.06 -9.38
N PRO A 274 -28.48 -3.21 -8.99
CA PRO A 274 -27.04 -3.47 -9.11
C PRO A 274 -26.46 -3.20 -10.51
N ARG A 275 -27.21 -3.47 -11.59
CA ARG A 275 -26.72 -3.17 -12.94
C ARG A 275 -26.70 -1.66 -13.19
N THR A 276 -27.72 -0.95 -12.73
CA THR A 276 -27.76 0.52 -12.81
C THR A 276 -26.52 1.12 -12.15
N LEU A 277 -26.18 0.72 -10.92
CA LEU A 277 -24.98 1.24 -10.24
C LEU A 277 -23.71 1.09 -11.08
N VAL A 278 -23.47 -0.11 -11.61
CA VAL A 278 -22.25 -0.41 -12.38
C VAL A 278 -22.23 0.33 -13.73
N THR A 279 -23.37 0.36 -14.42
CA THR A 279 -23.49 1.07 -15.71
C THR A 279 -23.37 2.58 -15.55
N THR A 280 -23.90 3.17 -14.47
CA THR A 280 -23.71 4.59 -14.15
C THR A 280 -22.25 4.88 -13.86
N TRP A 281 -21.57 4.04 -13.07
CA TRP A 281 -20.13 4.19 -12.80
C TRP A 281 -19.29 4.13 -14.07
N GLN A 282 -19.55 3.17 -14.95
CA GLN A 282 -18.83 3.02 -16.22
C GLN A 282 -18.94 4.25 -17.13
N ASN A 283 -20.10 4.91 -17.13
CA ASN A 283 -20.40 6.05 -18.01
C ASN A 283 -20.23 7.40 -17.29
N ASP A 284 -19.75 7.41 -16.06
CA ASP A 284 -19.54 8.63 -15.29
C ASP A 284 -18.41 9.46 -15.91
N ARG A 285 -18.63 10.77 -16.01
CA ARG A 285 -17.67 11.71 -16.61
C ARG A 285 -16.37 11.78 -15.81
N GLU A 286 -16.44 11.78 -14.48
CA GLU A 286 -15.26 11.83 -13.61
C GLU A 286 -14.40 10.59 -13.81
N ILE A 287 -15.03 9.42 -13.89
CA ILE A 287 -14.36 8.15 -14.16
C ILE A 287 -13.74 8.15 -15.56
N SER A 288 -14.50 8.60 -16.57
CA SER A 288 -14.02 8.69 -17.95
C SER A 288 -12.78 9.59 -18.06
N MET A 289 -12.76 10.72 -17.34
CA MET A 289 -11.58 11.59 -17.29
C MET A 289 -10.38 10.92 -16.62
N LYS A 290 -10.59 10.06 -15.62
CA LYS A 290 -9.52 9.31 -14.96
C LYS A 290 -8.95 8.19 -15.82
N ILE A 291 -9.70 7.66 -16.79
CA ILE A 291 -9.19 6.65 -17.73
C ILE A 291 -8.17 7.28 -18.68
N VAL A 292 -8.37 8.54 -19.09
CA VAL A 292 -7.49 9.23 -20.05
C VAL A 292 -6.09 9.39 -19.45
N GLY A 293 -5.10 8.75 -20.07
CA GLY A 293 -3.70 8.81 -19.64
C GLY A 293 -3.36 7.95 -18.43
N SER A 294 -4.31 7.16 -17.91
CA SER A 294 -4.05 6.23 -16.82
C SER A 294 -3.22 5.03 -17.26
N LYS A 295 -2.35 4.58 -16.35
CA LYS A 295 -1.59 3.33 -16.46
C LYS A 295 -2.18 2.22 -15.59
N ASP A 296 -3.33 2.46 -14.98
CA ASP A 296 -4.05 1.49 -14.18
C ASP A 296 -4.68 0.43 -15.09
N THR A 297 -4.21 -0.80 -14.96
CA THR A 297 -4.64 -1.96 -15.76
C THR A 297 -6.16 -2.15 -15.74
N LEU A 298 -6.79 -1.88 -14.59
CA LEU A 298 -8.23 -2.02 -14.43
C LEU A 298 -8.98 -0.96 -15.21
N LEU A 299 -8.58 0.31 -15.09
CA LEU A 299 -9.25 1.43 -15.78
C LEU A 299 -9.05 1.35 -17.29
N VAL A 300 -7.86 0.99 -17.75
CA VAL A 300 -7.56 0.80 -19.18
C VAL A 300 -8.46 -0.26 -19.81
N ASN A 301 -8.82 -1.30 -19.06
CA ASN A 301 -9.65 -2.42 -19.54
C ASN A 301 -11.08 -2.43 -19.00
N LEU A 302 -11.52 -1.30 -18.43
CA LEU A 302 -12.74 -1.26 -17.63
C LEU A 302 -13.96 -1.77 -18.40
N TYR A 303 -14.08 -1.36 -19.67
CA TYR A 303 -15.16 -1.78 -20.55
C TYR A 303 -15.26 -3.32 -20.65
N TRP A 304 -14.13 -4.00 -20.90
CA TRP A 304 -14.11 -5.44 -21.12
C TRP A 304 -14.41 -6.23 -19.85
N TYR A 305 -13.86 -5.79 -18.71
CA TYR A 305 -14.15 -6.39 -17.42
C TYR A 305 -15.62 -6.24 -17.06
N LEU A 306 -16.17 -5.01 -17.12
CA LEU A 306 -17.56 -4.78 -16.74
C LEU A 306 -18.54 -5.49 -17.68
N LYS A 307 -18.26 -5.54 -18.99
CA LYS A 307 -19.06 -6.31 -19.94
C LYS A 307 -19.14 -7.79 -19.54
N THR A 308 -18.03 -8.39 -19.11
CA THR A 308 -18.00 -9.79 -18.66
C THR A 308 -18.68 -9.98 -17.31
N LEU A 309 -18.37 -9.12 -16.35
CA LEU A 309 -18.83 -9.24 -14.96
C LEU A 309 -20.34 -9.01 -14.81
N LEU A 310 -20.92 -8.10 -15.60
CA LEU A 310 -22.37 -7.84 -15.61
C LEU A 310 -23.22 -9.04 -16.08
N GLU A 311 -22.61 -10.04 -16.71
CA GLU A 311 -23.28 -11.29 -17.06
C GLU A 311 -23.25 -12.33 -15.93
N LYS A 312 -22.49 -12.07 -14.85
CA LYS A 312 -22.25 -13.04 -13.77
C LYS A 312 -23.15 -12.79 -12.57
N PRO A 313 -24.01 -13.76 -12.17
CA PRO A 313 -24.90 -13.59 -11.02
C PRO A 313 -24.18 -13.25 -9.71
N LEU A 314 -23.04 -13.90 -9.42
CA LEU A 314 -22.26 -13.64 -8.21
C LEU A 314 -21.68 -12.23 -8.15
N PHE A 315 -21.37 -11.62 -9.30
CA PHE A 315 -20.92 -10.22 -9.32
C PHE A 315 -22.06 -9.27 -8.95
N LEU A 316 -23.27 -9.51 -9.44
CA LEU A 316 -24.45 -8.70 -9.06
C LEU A 316 -24.83 -8.90 -7.59
N GLU A 317 -24.66 -10.12 -7.06
CA GLU A 317 -24.79 -10.39 -5.62
C GLU A 317 -23.74 -9.59 -4.83
N MET A 318 -22.47 -9.59 -5.24
CA MET A 318 -21.42 -8.78 -4.61
C MET A 318 -21.78 -7.29 -4.61
N VAL A 319 -22.26 -6.74 -5.74
CA VAL A 319 -22.71 -5.34 -5.81
C VAL A 319 -23.86 -5.05 -4.84
N THR A 320 -24.78 -6.00 -4.66
CA THR A 320 -25.87 -5.90 -3.68
C THR A 320 -25.31 -5.82 -2.25
N GLU A 321 -24.28 -6.60 -1.93
CA GLU A 321 -23.60 -6.53 -0.63
C GLU A 321 -22.85 -5.20 -0.42
N LEU A 322 -22.24 -4.64 -1.47
CA LEU A 322 -21.64 -3.30 -1.42
C LEU A 322 -22.70 -2.23 -1.11
N GLN A 323 -23.86 -2.31 -1.76
CA GLN A 323 -24.98 -1.40 -1.49
C GLN A 323 -25.49 -1.55 -0.05
N SER A 324 -25.53 -2.79 0.48
CA SER A 324 -25.88 -3.06 1.89
C SER A 324 -24.91 -2.40 2.88
N LEU A 325 -23.60 -2.44 2.60
CA LEU A 325 -22.60 -1.71 3.38
C LEU A 325 -22.85 -0.20 3.35
N CYS A 326 -23.14 0.38 2.18
CA CYS A 326 -23.45 1.80 2.05
C CYS A 326 -24.72 2.21 2.83
N LYS A 327 -25.80 1.42 2.77
CA LYS A 327 -27.02 1.67 3.57
C LYS A 327 -26.70 1.72 5.06
N THR A 328 -25.91 0.75 5.51
CA THR A 328 -25.54 0.63 6.93
C THR A 328 -24.70 1.82 7.37
N LEU A 329 -23.70 2.20 6.56
CA LEU A 329 -22.86 3.38 6.79
C LEU A 329 -23.69 4.66 6.87
N ARG A 330 -24.64 4.90 5.94
CA ARG A 330 -25.53 6.06 5.99
C ARG A 330 -26.44 6.08 7.21
N ALA A 331 -27.06 4.94 7.53
CA ALA A 331 -27.96 4.83 8.68
C ALA A 331 -27.25 5.06 10.03
N HIS A 332 -25.92 5.02 10.04
CA HIS A 332 -25.07 5.21 11.21
C HIS A 332 -24.13 6.41 11.07
N ALA A 333 -24.31 7.29 10.09
CA ALA A 333 -23.41 8.42 9.84
C ALA A 333 -23.27 9.35 11.06
N ASP A 334 -24.32 9.46 11.88
CA ASP A 334 -24.37 10.28 13.09
C ASP A 334 -24.09 9.47 14.39
N LYS A 335 -23.78 8.17 14.27
CA LYS A 335 -23.57 7.29 15.43
C LYS A 335 -22.07 7.08 15.69
N PRO A 336 -21.65 6.99 16.97
CA PRO A 336 -20.24 6.84 17.32
C PRO A 336 -19.66 5.46 16.98
N VAL A 337 -20.52 4.44 16.78
CA VAL A 337 -20.08 3.06 16.53
C VAL A 337 -20.89 2.45 15.38
N LEU A 338 -20.19 1.97 14.35
CA LEU A 338 -20.74 1.24 13.22
C LEU A 338 -20.63 -0.27 13.48
N ILE A 339 -21.77 -0.95 13.53
CA ILE A 339 -21.85 -2.40 13.73
C ILE A 339 -22.17 -3.07 12.41
N LEU A 340 -21.33 -4.01 12.00
CA LEU A 340 -21.49 -4.77 10.76
C LEU A 340 -22.06 -6.16 11.05
N SER A 341 -22.90 -6.66 10.14
CA SER A 341 -23.32 -8.07 10.18
C SER A 341 -22.13 -8.99 9.85
N LYS A 342 -22.23 -10.28 10.20
CA LYS A 342 -21.19 -11.27 9.86
C LYS A 342 -20.87 -11.29 8.36
N LYS A 343 -21.92 -11.24 7.52
CA LYS A 343 -21.77 -11.19 6.05
C LYS A 343 -21.06 -9.90 5.62
N GLN A 344 -21.45 -8.75 6.15
CA GLN A 344 -20.81 -7.46 5.84
C GLN A 344 -19.33 -7.42 6.26
N SER A 345 -19.00 -7.93 7.45
CA SER A 345 -17.61 -8.06 7.90
C SER A 345 -16.80 -8.96 6.97
N PHE A 346 -17.36 -10.09 6.54
CA PHE A 346 -16.71 -11.00 5.60
C PHE A 346 -16.48 -10.35 4.23
N ILE A 347 -17.49 -9.68 3.68
CA ILE A 347 -17.38 -8.94 2.41
C ILE A 347 -16.29 -7.86 2.52
N LEU A 348 -16.23 -7.15 3.65
CA LEU A 348 -15.24 -6.12 3.86
C LEU A 348 -13.81 -6.70 4.02
N GLN A 349 -13.65 -7.81 4.72
CA GLN A 349 -12.38 -8.54 4.77
C GLN A 349 -11.91 -8.98 3.38
N PHE A 350 -12.83 -9.46 2.53
CA PHE A 350 -12.50 -9.79 1.14
C PHE A 350 -12.01 -8.55 0.38
N ILE A 351 -12.71 -7.41 0.45
CA ILE A 351 -12.29 -6.16 -0.21
C ILE A 351 -10.90 -5.74 0.28
N LEU A 352 -10.66 -5.80 1.59
CA LEU A 352 -9.39 -5.41 2.19
C LEU A 352 -8.25 -6.37 1.83
N SER A 353 -8.50 -7.67 1.70
CA SER A 353 -7.47 -8.60 1.24
C SER A 353 -7.02 -8.32 -0.20
N ARG A 354 -7.88 -7.70 -1.03
CA ARG A 354 -7.51 -7.26 -2.39
C ARG A 354 -6.42 -6.20 -2.39
N TYR A 355 -6.34 -5.36 -1.37
CA TYR A 355 -5.26 -4.39 -1.24
C TYR A 355 -3.89 -5.06 -1.06
N LEU A 356 -3.86 -6.32 -0.61
CA LEU A 356 -2.63 -7.11 -0.41
C LEU A 356 -2.39 -8.14 -1.52
N SER A 357 -3.41 -8.48 -2.32
CA SER A 357 -3.28 -9.51 -3.37
C SER A 357 -3.30 -8.94 -4.80
N PHE A 358 -4.08 -7.89 -5.05
CA PHE A 358 -4.27 -7.30 -6.38
C PHE A 358 -3.50 -5.99 -6.53
N SER A 359 -3.68 -5.06 -5.60
CA SER A 359 -3.13 -3.71 -5.66
C SER A 359 -1.61 -3.62 -5.83
N PRO A 360 -0.77 -4.35 -5.07
CA PRO A 360 0.68 -4.30 -5.27
C PRO A 360 1.09 -4.76 -6.67
N ILE A 361 0.43 -5.77 -7.22
CA ILE A 361 0.69 -6.26 -8.58
C ILE A 361 0.27 -5.23 -9.62
N ASN A 362 -0.86 -4.55 -9.42
CA ASN A 362 -1.30 -3.46 -10.30
C ASN A 362 -0.33 -2.27 -10.24
N ALA A 363 0.16 -1.90 -9.06
CA ALA A 363 1.15 -0.85 -8.87
C ALA A 363 2.48 -1.18 -9.56
N LEU A 364 2.97 -2.43 -9.44
CA LEU A 364 4.15 -2.89 -10.17
C LEU A 364 3.96 -2.75 -11.70
N VAL A 365 2.80 -3.14 -12.21
CA VAL A 365 2.45 -3.01 -13.64
C VAL A 365 2.47 -1.55 -14.08
N GLU A 366 1.82 -0.66 -13.34
CA GLU A 366 1.83 0.77 -13.63
C GLU A 366 3.25 1.34 -13.70
N GLY A 367 4.09 0.97 -12.72
CA GLY A 367 5.50 1.37 -12.70
C GLY A 367 6.24 0.89 -13.95
N MET A 368 6.10 -0.39 -14.30
CA MET A 368 6.74 -0.99 -15.47
C MET A 368 6.24 -0.39 -16.79
N MET A 369 4.97 0.03 -16.87
CA MET A 369 4.42 0.76 -18.02
C MET A 369 5.05 2.15 -18.21
N GLY A 370 5.77 2.67 -17.21
CA GLY A 370 6.60 3.87 -17.34
C GLY A 370 7.96 3.66 -18.01
N LEU A 371 8.39 2.42 -18.24
CA LEU A 371 9.65 2.11 -18.90
C LEU A 371 9.62 2.48 -20.38
N LYS A 372 10.79 2.80 -20.95
CA LYS A 372 10.94 3.03 -22.39
C LYS A 372 10.92 1.69 -23.13
N ALA A 373 9.77 1.37 -23.72
CA ALA A 373 9.62 0.21 -24.60
C ALA A 373 9.46 0.65 -26.07
N GLU A 374 9.90 -0.20 -27.00
CA GLU A 374 9.77 0.03 -28.44
C GLU A 374 8.32 0.13 -28.90
N LYS A 375 7.39 -0.47 -28.15
CA LYS A 375 5.96 -0.46 -28.44
C LYS A 375 5.16 -0.13 -27.18
N PRO A 376 3.99 0.52 -27.30
CA PRO A 376 3.18 0.87 -26.13
C PRO A 376 2.66 -0.37 -25.40
N PHE A 377 2.93 -0.46 -24.09
CA PHE A 377 2.40 -1.50 -23.20
C PHE A 377 0.87 -1.59 -23.23
N GLN A 378 0.20 -0.45 -23.39
CA GLN A 378 -1.26 -0.34 -23.29
C GLN A 378 -2.00 -1.30 -24.25
N LYS A 379 -1.52 -1.44 -25.48
CA LYS A 379 -2.13 -2.34 -26.47
C LYS A 379 -1.97 -3.81 -26.09
N GLU A 380 -0.81 -4.18 -25.55
CA GLU A 380 -0.57 -5.55 -25.09
C GLU A 380 -1.44 -5.88 -23.87
N VAL A 381 -1.51 -4.96 -22.91
CA VAL A 381 -2.37 -5.05 -21.72
C VAL A 381 -3.83 -5.25 -22.11
N GLU A 382 -4.33 -4.47 -23.07
CA GLU A 382 -5.69 -4.61 -23.58
C GLU A 382 -5.94 -5.98 -24.22
N GLN A 383 -5.06 -6.41 -25.12
CA GLN A 383 -5.22 -7.67 -25.84
C GLN A 383 -5.16 -8.89 -24.92
N ILE A 384 -4.29 -8.88 -23.90
CA ILE A 384 -4.22 -9.97 -22.93
C ILE A 384 -5.51 -10.04 -22.10
N ALA A 385 -6.03 -8.90 -21.65
CA ALA A 385 -7.29 -8.87 -20.89
C ALA A 385 -8.46 -9.42 -21.74
N ILE A 386 -8.61 -8.94 -22.98
CA ILE A 386 -9.60 -9.45 -23.95
C ILE A 386 -9.46 -10.96 -24.14
N GLN A 387 -8.22 -11.45 -24.32
CA GLN A 387 -7.94 -12.88 -24.49
C GLN A 387 -8.36 -13.70 -23.27
N VAL A 388 -8.01 -13.26 -22.05
CA VAL A 388 -8.35 -13.97 -20.81
C VAL A 388 -9.87 -14.01 -20.59
N LEU A 389 -10.58 -12.96 -21.00
CA LEU A 389 -12.04 -12.88 -20.93
C LEU A 389 -12.75 -13.70 -22.03
N GLY A 390 -12.01 -14.33 -22.95
CA GLY A 390 -12.56 -15.21 -23.98
C GLY A 390 -13.19 -14.48 -25.16
N TYR A 391 -12.97 -13.18 -25.31
CA TYR A 391 -13.41 -12.43 -26.49
C TYR A 391 -12.48 -12.76 -27.68
N GLN A 392 -12.92 -13.68 -28.53
CA GLN A 392 -12.20 -14.03 -29.74
C GLN A 392 -12.32 -12.91 -30.78
N GLN A 393 -11.30 -12.06 -30.85
CA GLN A 393 -11.08 -11.20 -32.00
C GLN A 393 -9.85 -11.72 -32.77
N ARG A 394 -9.86 -11.59 -34.10
CA ARG A 394 -8.65 -11.78 -34.93
C ARG A 394 -7.66 -10.64 -34.66
N LEU A 395 -7.09 -10.63 -33.45
CA LEU A 395 -6.12 -9.64 -33.03
C LEU A 395 -4.73 -10.18 -33.34
N THR A 396 -3.99 -9.47 -34.18
CA THR A 396 -2.54 -9.65 -34.25
C THR A 396 -1.99 -9.35 -32.86
N LEU A 397 -1.42 -10.36 -32.20
CA LEU A 397 -0.83 -10.23 -30.87
C LEU A 397 0.24 -9.13 -30.91
N ALA A 398 0.14 -8.19 -29.98
CA ALA A 398 1.18 -7.23 -29.70
C ALA A 398 2.45 -8.00 -29.30
N PRO A 399 3.64 -7.49 -29.64
CA PRO A 399 4.88 -8.13 -29.22
C PRO A 399 4.97 -8.21 -27.71
N ASP A 400 5.44 -9.35 -27.23
CA ASP A 400 5.58 -9.65 -25.81
C ASP A 400 6.61 -8.74 -25.16
N THR A 401 6.14 -7.86 -24.27
CA THR A 401 7.01 -7.02 -23.43
C THR A 401 7.50 -7.75 -22.19
N GLY A 402 6.92 -8.91 -21.86
CA GLY A 402 7.15 -9.68 -20.65
C GLY A 402 6.12 -9.39 -19.54
N ILE A 403 5.20 -8.45 -19.73
CA ILE A 403 4.21 -8.06 -18.70
C ILE A 403 3.04 -9.04 -18.58
N LYS A 404 2.93 -9.95 -19.55
CA LYS A 404 1.82 -10.90 -19.69
C LYS A 404 1.45 -11.70 -18.43
N PRO A 405 2.40 -12.21 -17.63
CA PRO A 405 2.06 -12.96 -16.42
C PRO A 405 1.29 -12.10 -15.40
N PHE A 406 1.67 -10.83 -15.24
CA PHE A 406 0.98 -9.89 -14.35
C PHE A 406 -0.46 -9.63 -14.81
N ILE A 407 -0.66 -9.36 -16.09
CA ILE A 407 -2.00 -9.04 -16.61
C ILE A 407 -2.92 -10.26 -16.52
N ARG A 408 -2.41 -11.46 -16.81
CA ARG A 408 -3.15 -12.72 -16.62
C ARG A 408 -3.52 -12.94 -15.16
N PHE A 409 -2.57 -12.76 -14.25
CA PHE A 409 -2.82 -12.89 -12.81
C PHE A 409 -3.88 -11.91 -12.33
N LEU A 410 -3.75 -10.61 -12.64
CA LEU A 410 -4.72 -9.58 -12.28
C LEU A 410 -6.12 -9.89 -12.85
N SER A 411 -6.20 -10.26 -14.13
CA SER A 411 -7.46 -10.59 -14.80
C SER A 411 -8.15 -11.79 -14.14
N ARG A 412 -7.39 -12.86 -13.87
CA ARG A 412 -7.88 -14.06 -13.17
C ARG A 412 -8.36 -13.70 -11.78
N LEU A 413 -7.52 -13.01 -11.00
CA LEU A 413 -7.81 -12.65 -9.63
C LEU A 413 -9.06 -11.75 -9.55
N LEU A 414 -9.29 -10.87 -10.52
CA LEU A 414 -10.52 -10.06 -10.61
C LEU A 414 -11.77 -10.89 -10.95
N CYS A 415 -11.67 -11.83 -11.90
CA CYS A 415 -12.86 -12.52 -12.43
C CYS A 415 -13.22 -13.81 -11.70
N VAL A 416 -12.23 -14.52 -11.14
CA VAL A 416 -12.40 -15.86 -10.57
C VAL A 416 -13.45 -15.96 -9.45
N PRO A 417 -13.68 -14.97 -8.56
CA PRO A 417 -14.74 -15.09 -7.56
C PRO A 417 -16.14 -15.15 -8.19
N TYR A 418 -16.31 -14.59 -9.38
CA TYR A 418 -17.64 -14.33 -9.96
C TYR A 418 -18.06 -15.36 -11.01
N ILE A 419 -17.15 -16.22 -11.47
CA ILE A 419 -17.44 -17.25 -12.49
C ILE A 419 -17.73 -18.63 -11.88
N GLN A 420 -17.61 -18.77 -10.57
CA GLN A 420 -17.82 -20.05 -9.88
C GLN A 420 -19.31 -20.41 -9.78
N LYS A 421 -19.59 -21.71 -9.62
CA LYS A 421 -20.95 -22.25 -9.45
C LYS A 421 -21.22 -22.62 -7.98
N VAL A 422 -20.84 -21.75 -7.07
CA VAL A 422 -21.00 -21.91 -5.60
C VAL A 422 -21.56 -20.61 -5.02
N PRO A 423 -22.10 -20.59 -3.79
CA PRO A 423 -22.54 -19.36 -3.13
C PRO A 423 -21.42 -18.32 -3.03
N LEU A 424 -21.78 -17.02 -3.05
CA LEU A 424 -20.82 -15.92 -3.05
C LEU A 424 -19.76 -16.06 -1.94
N GLU A 425 -20.17 -16.30 -0.70
CA GLU A 425 -19.23 -16.42 0.43
C GLU A 425 -18.16 -17.51 0.20
N GLN A 426 -18.56 -18.67 -0.33
CA GLN A 426 -17.64 -19.75 -0.66
C GLN A 426 -16.72 -19.38 -1.83
N ALA A 427 -17.26 -18.67 -2.83
CA ALA A 427 -16.49 -18.23 -3.99
C ALA A 427 -15.41 -17.21 -3.60
N LEU A 428 -15.75 -16.24 -2.74
CA LEU A 428 -14.82 -15.24 -2.21
C LEU A 428 -13.76 -15.90 -1.31
N LYS A 429 -14.19 -16.81 -0.42
CA LYS A 429 -13.30 -17.54 0.50
C LYS A 429 -12.23 -18.33 -0.27
N THR A 430 -12.62 -19.03 -1.32
CA THR A 430 -11.68 -19.76 -2.20
C THR A 430 -10.57 -18.86 -2.72
N VAL A 431 -10.88 -17.61 -3.04
CA VAL A 431 -9.89 -16.65 -3.55
C VAL A 431 -8.99 -16.11 -2.44
N MET A 432 -9.54 -15.86 -1.25
CA MET A 432 -8.75 -15.43 -0.09
C MET A 432 -7.78 -16.52 0.40
N GLU A 433 -8.16 -17.79 0.28
CA GLU A 433 -7.36 -18.92 0.78
C GLU A 433 -6.40 -19.49 -0.27
N ALA A 434 -6.55 -19.16 -1.55
CA ALA A 434 -5.69 -19.68 -2.61
C ALA A 434 -4.24 -19.23 -2.44
N ASP A 435 -3.26 -20.06 -2.85
CA ASP A 435 -1.85 -19.68 -2.89
C ASP A 435 -1.59 -18.71 -4.06
N MET A 436 -1.37 -17.43 -3.74
CA MET A 436 -1.16 -16.38 -4.74
C MET A 436 0.14 -16.58 -5.51
N SER A 437 1.16 -17.14 -4.87
CA SER A 437 2.44 -17.49 -5.50
C SER A 437 2.25 -18.53 -6.59
N HIS A 438 1.48 -19.58 -6.29
CA HIS A 438 1.13 -20.62 -7.26
C HIS A 438 0.30 -20.06 -8.43
N LEU A 439 -0.76 -19.30 -8.12
CA LEU A 439 -1.61 -18.67 -9.15
C LEU A 439 -0.82 -17.72 -10.07
N PHE A 440 0.17 -17.02 -9.53
CA PHE A 440 1.06 -16.17 -10.33
C PHE A 440 1.95 -17.00 -11.24
N LEU A 441 2.53 -18.10 -10.75
CA LEU A 441 3.36 -19.00 -11.56
C LEU A 441 2.57 -19.66 -12.70
N GLU A 442 1.31 -20.03 -12.48
CA GLU A 442 0.41 -20.52 -13.55
C GLU A 442 0.08 -19.46 -14.63
N SER A 443 0.45 -18.20 -14.37
CA SER A 443 0.21 -17.09 -15.29
C SER A 443 1.41 -16.81 -16.21
N VAL A 444 2.61 -17.28 -15.82
CA VAL A 444 3.85 -17.27 -16.61
C VAL A 444 3.75 -18.28 -17.75
#